data_AF-A0A840QER5-F1
#
_entry.id   AF-A0A840QER5-F1
#
_cell.length_a   1.000
_cell.length_b   1.000
_cell.length_c   1.000
_cell.angle_alpha   90.00
_cell.angle_beta   90.00
_cell.angle_gamma   90.00
#
_symmetry.space_group_name_H-M   'P 1'
#
loop_
_entity.id
_entity.type
_entity.pdbx_description
1 polymer ?
#
loop_
_entity_poly.entity_id
_entity_poly.type
_entity_poly.pdbx_seq_one_letter_code
_entity_poly.pdbx_strand_id
1 'polypeptide(L)' 'MTENPVLRDIAADHPDAAGLMAQLEHFQLSLYGHADPAWVDAAEFTPPRGLFVVAYLH' A
#
# COMPACT_ATOMS: atom_id res chain seq x y z
N MET A 1 -14.39 -18.02 6.89
CA MET A 1 -13.96 -18.46 5.55
C MET A 1 -12.83 -17.55 5.18
N THR A 2 -11.62 -18.07 4.96
CA THR A 2 -10.47 -17.21 4.61
C THR A 2 -10.49 -17.03 3.10
N GLU A 3 -10.79 -15.82 2.65
CA GLU A 3 -10.71 -15.45 1.23
C GLU A 3 -9.24 -15.50 0.81
N ASN A 4 -8.97 -16.08 -0.38
CA ASN A 4 -7.61 -16.20 -0.88
C ASN A 4 -7.30 -14.97 -1.76
N PRO A 5 -6.38 -14.09 -1.33
CA PRO A 5 -6.11 -12.86 -2.07
C PRO A 5 -5.41 -13.13 -3.40
N VAL A 6 -5.75 -12.34 -4.41
CA VAL A 6 -5.00 -12.27 -5.67
C VAL A 6 -4.05 -11.07 -5.63
N LEU A 7 -2.77 -11.34 -5.89
CA LEU A 7 -1.74 -10.31 -5.97
C LEU A 7 -1.71 -9.69 -7.36
N ARG A 8 -1.62 -8.36 -7.42
CA ARG A 8 -1.42 -7.62 -8.67
C ARG A 8 -0.31 -6.60 -8.50
N ASP A 9 0.55 -6.51 -9.50
CA ASP A 9 1.46 -5.40 -9.68
C ASP A 9 0.67 -4.17 -10.12
N ILE A 10 0.84 -3.06 -9.42
CA ILE A 10 0.26 -1.77 -9.76
C ILE A 10 1.32 -0.68 -9.60
N ALA A 11 1.10 0.49 -10.18
CA ALA A 11 1.96 1.63 -9.89
C ALA A 11 1.83 2.04 -8.41
N ALA A 12 2.92 2.49 -7.79
CA ALA A 12 2.90 2.88 -6.37
C ALA A 12 2.00 4.11 -6.10
N ASP A 13 1.75 4.94 -7.11
CA ASP A 13 0.84 6.08 -7.08
C ASP A 13 -0.59 5.74 -7.54
N HIS A 14 -0.90 4.47 -7.75
CA HIS A 14 -2.26 4.02 -8.08
C HIS A 14 -3.24 4.40 -6.95
N PRO A 15 -4.49 4.80 -7.28
CA PRO A 15 -5.47 5.25 -6.28
C PRO A 15 -5.74 4.21 -5.18
N ASP A 16 -5.76 2.91 -5.51
CA ASP A 16 -5.94 1.85 -4.52
C ASP A 16 -4.76 1.76 -3.53
N ALA A 17 -3.53 1.96 -4.00
CA ALA A 17 -2.36 2.04 -3.13
C ALA A 17 -2.47 3.25 -2.21
N ALA A 18 -2.76 4.43 -2.76
CA ALA A 18 -2.93 5.65 -1.97
C ALA A 18 -4.02 5.50 -0.89
N GLY A 19 -5.15 4.88 -1.23
CA GLY A 19 -6.24 4.61 -0.29
C GLY A 19 -5.85 3.63 0.83
N LEU A 20 -5.05 2.61 0.54
CA LEU A 20 -4.53 1.67 1.55
C LEU A 20 -3.51 2.34 2.47
N MET A 21 -2.60 3.15 1.92
CA MET A 21 -1.60 3.88 2.72
C MET A 21 -2.27 4.89 3.66
N ALA A 22 -3.31 5.60 3.19
CA ALA A 22 -4.08 6.50 4.05
C ALA A 22 -4.82 5.77 5.18
N GLN A 23 -5.36 4.57 4.91
CA GLN A 23 -5.97 3.74 5.95
C GLN A 23 -4.95 3.26 6.99
N LEU A 24 -3.76 2.87 6.54
CA LEU A 24 -2.67 2.50 7.44
C LEU A 24 -2.25 3.67 8.33
N GLU A 25 -2.11 4.86 7.77
CA GLU A 25 -1.78 6.08 8.53
C GLU A 25 -2.83 6.36 9.60
N HIS A 26 -4.12 6.37 9.24
CA HIS A 26 -5.21 6.56 10.21
C HIS A 26 -5.20 5.49 11.31
N PHE A 27 -4.92 4.24 10.95
CA PHE A 27 -4.80 3.16 11.91
C PHE A 27 -3.63 3.39 12.89
N GLN A 28 -2.46 3.76 12.39
CA GLN A 28 -1.30 4.09 13.23
C GLN A 28 -1.57 5.29 14.15
N LEU A 29 -2.19 6.35 13.63
CA LEU A 29 -2.62 7.49 14.44
C LEU A 29 -3.57 7.05 15.57
N SER A 30 -4.52 6.15 15.28
CA SER A 30 -5.46 5.65 16.28
C SER A 30 -4.80 4.83 17.39
N LEU A 31 -3.70 4.12 17.08
CA LEU A 31 -2.98 3.28 18.03
C LEU A 31 -1.94 4.06 18.85
N TYR A 32 -1.21 4.94 18.18
CA TYR A 32 0.03 5.52 18.71
C TYR A 32 -0.04 7.03 18.88
N GLY A 33 -1.10 7.70 18.39
CA GLY A 33 -1.18 9.16 18.35
C GLY A 33 -0.21 9.80 17.36
N HIS A 34 0.52 9.00 16.59
CA HIS A 34 1.48 9.39 15.58
C HIS A 34 1.51 8.35 14.46
N ALA A 35 1.79 8.79 13.24
CA ALA A 35 2.05 7.92 12.10
C ALA A 35 3.31 8.42 11.39
N ASP A 36 4.18 7.50 11.01
CA ASP A 36 5.33 7.85 10.20
C ASP A 36 4.86 8.17 8.77
N PRO A 37 5.39 9.23 8.14
CA PRO A 37 5.02 9.55 6.77
C PRO A 37 5.32 8.36 5.86
N ALA A 38 4.27 7.81 5.27
CA ALA A 38 4.39 6.69 4.34
C ALA A 38 4.68 7.23 2.93
N TRP A 39 5.77 7.99 2.79
CA TRP A 39 6.23 8.50 1.50
C TRP A 39 6.89 7.38 0.71
N VAL A 40 6.11 6.79 -0.19
CA VAL A 40 6.58 5.81 -1.16
C VAL A 40 7.11 6.57 -2.38
N ASP A 41 8.42 6.51 -2.64
CA ASP A 41 8.96 6.98 -3.91
C ASP A 41 8.64 5.95 -5.00
N ALA A 42 7.74 6.31 -5.92
CA ALA A 42 7.34 5.43 -7.02
C ALA A 42 8.52 4.94 -7.88
N ALA A 43 9.63 5.69 -7.93
CA ALA A 43 10.82 5.30 -8.67
C ALA A 43 11.54 4.08 -8.06
N GLU A 44 11.38 3.83 -6.76
CA GLU A 44 11.90 2.64 -6.07
C GLU A 44 11.15 1.37 -6.48
N PHE A 45 9.87 1.52 -6.86
CA PHE A 45 8.97 0.42 -7.21
C PHE A 45 8.72 0.28 -8.72
N THR A 46 9.56 0.94 -9.52
CA THR A 46 9.51 0.84 -10.98
C THR A 46 10.60 -0.13 -11.48
N PRO A 47 10.29 -1.08 -12.38
CA PRO A 47 11.30 -1.97 -12.94
C PRO A 47 12.48 -1.22 -13.59
N PRO A 48 13.72 -1.69 -13.43
CA PRO A 48 14.13 -2.93 -12.75
C PRO A 48 14.36 -2.78 -11.24
N ARG A 49 14.08 -1.62 -10.64
CA ARG A 49 14.45 -1.32 -9.25
C ARG A 49 13.54 -1.97 -8.22
N GLY A 50 12.27 -2.20 -8.58
CA GLY A 50 11.31 -2.84 -7.71
C GLY A 50 9.95 -3.04 -8.37
N LEU A 51 9.01 -3.56 -7.57
CA LEU A 51 7.61 -3.77 -7.92
C LEU A 51 6.73 -3.40 -6.72
N PHE A 52 5.64 -2.68 -6.96
CA PHE A 52 4.61 -2.45 -5.95
C PHE A 52 3.44 -3.42 -6.17
N VAL A 53 3.01 -4.11 -5.10
CA VAL A 53 2.01 -5.17 -5.19
C VAL A 53 0.88 -4.94 -4.20
N VAL A 54 -0.36 -5.08 -4.66
CA VAL A 54 -1.57 -5.05 -3.82
C VAL A 54 -2.29 -6.40 -3.88
N ALA A 55 -2.78 -6.83 -2.71
CA ALA A 55 -3.62 -8.00 -2.54
C ALA A 55 -5.10 -7.60 -2.62
N TYR A 56 -5.83 -8.17 -3.58
CA TYR A 56 -7.28 -7.98 -3.71
C TYR A 56 -8.00 -9.21 -3.18
N LEU A 57 -8.99 -9.00 -2.32
CA LEU A 57 -9.96 -10.02 -1.93
C LEU A 57 -11.07 -10.08 -2.98
N HIS A 58 -11.59 -11.28 -3.24
CA HIS A 58 -12.63 -11.55 -4.23
C HIS A 58 -13.95 -11.88 -3.56
#